data_AF-N2AAN4-F1
#
_entry.id   AF-N2AAN4-F1
#
_cell.length_a   1.000
_cell.length_b   1.000
_cell.length_c   1.000
_cell.angle_alpha   90.00
_cell.angle_beta   90.00
_cell.angle_gamma   90.00
#
_symmetry.space_group_name_H-M   'P 1'
#
loop_
_entity.id
_entity.type
_entity.pdbx_description
1 polymer ?
#
loop_
_entity_poly.entity_id
_entity_poly.type
_entity_poly.pdbx_seq_one_letter_code
_entity_poly.pdbx_strand_id
1 'polypeptide(L)'
;MTVAEAIERKNSIEYDETLLNEMKRQYANATATVDKENKKVDAKVDDLLTTLVGKDSDKKLSKEDQEAVEKPYREKNEFEFVDPLGLYEKIQTLEADIDGFKSNVDTVLVLSNATTFIEVDF
;
A
#
# COMPACT_ATOMS: atom_id res chain seq x y z
N MET A 1 8.60 -17.89 -27.22
CA MET A 1 8.96 -18.31 -25.85
C MET A 1 9.55 -19.70 -25.91
N THR A 2 10.87 -19.78 -25.86
CA THR A 2 11.59 -21.05 -25.74
C THR A 2 11.59 -21.51 -24.28
N VAL A 3 11.82 -22.79 -24.02
CA VAL A 3 11.90 -23.34 -22.64
C VAL A 3 12.96 -22.61 -21.81
N ALA A 4 14.06 -22.19 -22.44
CA ALA A 4 15.12 -21.40 -21.81
C ALA A 4 14.64 -19.99 -21.41
N GLU A 5 13.91 -19.28 -22.28
CA GLU A 5 13.29 -17.98 -21.94
C GLU A 5 12.26 -18.11 -20.80
N ALA A 6 11.52 -19.23 -20.75
CA ALA A 6 10.58 -19.49 -19.67
C ALA A 6 11.28 -19.72 -18.31
N ILE A 7 12.43 -20.40 -18.30
CA ILE A 7 13.23 -20.65 -17.10
C ILE A 7 13.93 -19.37 -16.62
N GLU A 8 14.54 -18.61 -17.54
CA GLU A 8 15.19 -17.34 -17.19
C GLU A 8 14.18 -16.33 -16.63
N ARG A 9 13.01 -16.22 -17.27
CA ARG A 9 11.94 -15.35 -16.75
C ARG A 9 11.30 -15.85 -15.45
N LYS A 10 11.29 -17.16 -15.19
CA LYS A 10 10.84 -17.70 -13.89
C LYS A 10 11.71 -17.20 -12.74
N ASN A 11 13.02 -17.12 -12.94
CA ASN A 11 13.91 -16.52 -11.94
C ASN A 11 13.74 -14.99 -11.87
N SER A 12 13.46 -14.34 -13.00
CA SER A 12 13.24 -12.88 -13.03
C SER A 12 11.99 -12.47 -12.25
N ILE A 13 10.92 -13.26 -12.29
CA ILE A 13 9.66 -12.89 -11.65
C ILE A 13 9.72 -12.95 -10.12
N GLU A 14 10.60 -13.79 -9.56
CA GLU A 14 10.81 -13.85 -8.11
C GLU A 14 11.40 -12.53 -7.58
N TYR A 15 12.23 -11.86 -8.38
CA TYR A 15 12.73 -10.51 -8.07
C TYR A 15 11.61 -9.47 -8.17
N ASP A 16 10.75 -9.57 -9.18
CA ASP A 16 9.60 -8.65 -9.35
C ASP A 16 8.57 -8.81 -8.23
N GLU A 17 8.30 -10.04 -7.79
CA GLU A 17 7.46 -10.33 -6.62
C GLU A 17 8.07 -9.78 -5.33
N THR A 18 9.38 -9.93 -5.16
CA THR A 18 10.10 -9.38 -4.00
C THR A 18 10.04 -7.86 -4.00
N LEU A 19 10.23 -7.23 -5.16
CA LEU A 19 10.12 -5.79 -5.33
C LEU A 19 8.70 -5.30 -5.02
N LEU A 20 7.68 -5.97 -5.55
CA LEU A 20 6.28 -5.66 -5.29
C LEU A 20 5.95 -5.72 -3.79
N ASN A 21 6.43 -6.76 -3.11
CA ASN A 21 6.24 -6.91 -1.66
C ASN A 21 6.89 -5.78 -0.87
N GLU A 22 8.12 -5.39 -1.22
CA GLU A 22 8.80 -4.26 -0.60
C GLU A 22 8.09 -2.93 -0.89
N MET A 23 7.60 -2.70 -2.11
CA MET A 23 6.81 -1.51 -2.45
C MET A 23 5.52 -1.42 -1.63
N LYS A 24 4.76 -2.53 -1.53
CA LYS A 24 3.55 -2.61 -0.70
C LYS A 24 3.85 -2.35 0.77
N ARG A 25 4.95 -2.92 1.28
CA ARG A 25 5.40 -2.74 2.66
C ARG A 25 5.78 -1.30 2.94
N GLN A 26 6.52 -0.66 2.03
CA GLN A 26 6.89 0.76 2.15
C GLN A 26 5.65 1.66 2.12
N TYR A 27 4.71 1.41 1.20
CA TYR A 27 3.43 2.12 1.15
C TYR A 27 2.66 1.99 2.46
N ALA A 28 2.45 0.75 2.93
CA ALA A 28 1.72 0.48 4.17
C ALA A 28 2.39 1.12 5.40
N ASN A 29 3.73 1.09 5.49
CA ASN A 29 4.46 1.73 6.58
C ASN A 29 4.32 3.26 6.55
N ALA A 30 4.35 3.85 5.36
CA ALA A 30 4.24 5.29 5.20
C ALA A 30 2.82 5.77 5.49
N THR A 31 1.78 5.06 5.01
CA THR A 31 0.38 5.31 5.41
C THR A 31 0.20 5.14 6.92
N ALA A 32 0.72 4.06 7.51
CA ALA A 32 0.61 3.82 8.95
C ALA A 32 1.32 4.89 9.79
N THR A 33 2.43 5.45 9.28
CA THR A 33 3.14 6.55 9.93
C THR A 33 2.30 7.82 9.89
N VAL A 34 1.74 8.16 8.74
CA VAL A 34 0.82 9.30 8.59
C VAL A 34 -0.39 9.15 9.52
N ASP A 35 -1.04 7.99 9.53
CA ASP A 35 -2.18 7.71 10.40
C ASP A 35 -1.81 7.83 11.88
N LYS A 36 -0.61 7.38 12.26
CA LYS A 36 -0.13 7.46 13.64
C LYS A 36 0.12 8.90 14.07
N GLU A 37 0.74 9.71 13.23
CA GLU A 37 0.97 11.12 13.54
C GLU A 37 -0.35 11.90 13.53
N ASN A 38 -1.27 11.64 12.59
CA ASN A 38 -2.61 12.24 12.60
C ASN A 38 -3.40 11.86 13.87
N LYS A 39 -3.32 10.60 14.34
CA LYS A 39 -3.92 10.21 15.64
C LYS A 39 -3.34 10.96 16.84
N LYS A 40 -2.05 11.32 16.81
CA LYS A 40 -1.45 12.14 17.88
C LYS A 40 -1.92 13.59 17.81
N VAL A 41 -2.11 14.12 16.60
CA VAL A 41 -2.69 15.45 16.41
C VAL A 41 -4.10 15.47 16.97
N ASP A 42 -4.92 14.47 16.67
CA ASP A 42 -6.28 14.32 17.19
C ASP A 42 -6.29 14.23 18.73
N ALA A 43 -5.44 13.39 19.32
CA ALA A 43 -5.33 13.29 20.78
C ALA A 43 -4.93 14.62 21.44
N LYS A 44 -4.03 15.40 20.80
CA LYS A 44 -3.66 16.74 21.30
C LYS A 44 -4.80 17.75 21.17
N VAL A 45 -5.60 17.65 20.11
CA VAL A 45 -6.81 18.48 19.95
C VAL A 45 -7.80 18.17 21.07
N ASP A 46 -8.02 16.88 21.38
CA ASP A 46 -8.87 16.44 22.49
C ASP A 46 -8.37 16.94 23.86
N ASP A 47 -7.05 16.88 24.10
CA ASP A 47 -6.42 17.41 25.32
C ASP A 47 -6.57 18.94 25.45
N LEU A 48 -6.45 19.66 24.33
CA LEU A 48 -6.67 21.11 24.28
C LEU A 48 -8.13 21.46 24.57
N LEU A 49 -9.07 20.73 23.98
CA LEU A 49 -10.51 20.90 24.19
C LEU A 49 -10.90 20.62 25.64
N THR A 50 -10.40 19.54 26.24
CA THR A 50 -10.66 19.20 27.64
C THR A 50 -10.05 20.22 28.61
N THR A 51 -8.85 20.74 28.33
CA THR A 51 -8.23 21.80 29.14
C THR A 51 -9.02 23.12 29.07
N LEU A 52 -9.54 23.48 27.90
CA LEU A 52 -10.40 24.65 27.71
C LEU A 52 -11.72 24.51 28.46
N VAL A 53 -12.40 23.36 28.34
CA VAL A 53 -13.65 23.07 29.05
C VAL A 53 -13.44 23.00 30.57
N GLY A 54 -12.31 22.45 31.04
CA GLY A 54 -12.01 22.34 32.47
C GLY A 54 -11.66 23.68 33.15
N LYS A 55 -11.26 24.70 32.39
CA LYS A 55 -10.97 26.05 32.91
C LYS A 55 -12.21 26.94 33.02
N ASP A 56 -13.21 26.72 32.18
CA ASP A 56 -14.48 27.46 32.18
C ASP A 56 -15.62 26.57 32.67
N SER A 57 -15.66 26.33 33.99
CA SER A 57 -16.67 25.48 34.66
C SER A 57 -18.12 25.95 34.50
N ASP A 58 -18.38 27.12 33.91
CA ASP A 58 -19.71 27.72 33.75
C ASP A 58 -20.17 27.88 32.28
N LYS A 59 -19.37 27.50 31.28
CA LYS A 59 -19.78 27.53 29.87
C LYS A 59 -19.53 26.19 29.20
N LYS A 60 -20.61 25.47 28.86
CA LYS A 60 -20.56 24.41 27.85
C LYS A 60 -20.10 25.06 26.55
N LEU A 61 -18.84 24.85 26.14
CA LEU A 61 -18.38 25.25 24.81
C LEU A 61 -19.37 24.70 23.76
N SER A 62 -19.84 25.55 22.85
CA SER A 62 -20.66 25.08 21.73
C SER A 62 -19.78 24.27 20.78
N LYS A 63 -20.39 23.36 20.01
CA LYS A 63 -19.66 22.58 19.00
C LYS A 63 -18.92 23.47 17.99
N GLU A 64 -19.43 24.68 17.74
CA GLU A 64 -18.80 25.63 16.83
C GLU A 64 -17.46 26.17 17.36
N ASP A 65 -17.34 26.42 18.66
CA ASP A 65 -16.08 26.87 19.27
C ASP A 65 -15.02 25.76 19.31
N GLN A 66 -15.47 24.50 19.43
CA GLN A 66 -14.58 23.33 19.37
C GLN A 66 -14.04 23.12 17.95
N GLU A 67 -14.91 23.18 16.94
CA GLU A 67 -14.52 23.08 15.52
C GLU A 67 -13.61 24.24 15.07
N ALA A 68 -13.79 25.43 15.64
CA ALA A 68 -12.97 26.61 15.35
C ALA A 68 -11.52 26.49 15.86
N VAL A 69 -11.26 25.64 16.86
CA VAL A 69 -9.91 25.33 17.35
C VAL A 69 -9.36 24.09 16.64
N GLU A 70 -10.19 23.07 16.42
CA GLU A 70 -9.80 21.83 15.74
C GLU A 70 -9.35 22.05 14.30
N LYS A 71 -10.14 22.78 13.48
CA LYS A 71 -9.83 23.02 12.07
C LYS A 71 -8.47 23.65 11.82
N PRO A 72 -8.10 24.80 12.43
CA PRO A 72 -6.80 25.41 12.20
C PRO A 72 -5.64 24.61 12.82
N TYR A 73 -5.91 23.74 13.81
CA TYR A 73 -4.89 22.88 14.40
C TYR A 73 -4.62 21.64 13.57
N ARG A 74 -5.67 21.05 12.97
CA ARG A 74 -5.58 20.03 11.92
C ARG A 74 -4.88 20.62 10.70
N GLU A 75 -5.37 21.71 10.10
CA GLU A 75 -4.77 22.33 8.90
C GLU A 75 -3.28 22.68 9.06
N LYS A 76 -2.84 23.04 10.28
CA LYS A 76 -1.42 23.37 10.54
C LYS A 76 -0.53 22.16 10.85
N ASN A 77 -1.09 21.04 11.27
CA ASN A 77 -0.33 19.86 11.71
C ASN A 77 -0.71 18.58 10.95
N GLU A 78 -1.55 18.67 9.92
CA GLU A 78 -1.98 17.51 9.15
C GLU A 78 -0.78 16.91 8.43
N PHE A 79 -0.55 15.63 8.69
CA PHE A 79 0.45 14.89 7.93
C PHE A 79 -0.22 14.47 6.62
N GLU A 80 0.11 15.19 5.55
CA GLU A 80 -0.32 14.83 4.21
C GLU A 80 0.58 13.71 3.69
N PHE A 81 -0.02 12.59 3.27
CA PHE A 81 0.69 11.53 2.59
C PHE A 81 0.95 11.96 1.14
N VAL A 82 2.14 12.49 0.89
CA VAL A 82 2.58 12.85 -0.47
C VAL A 82 3.22 11.63 -1.11
N ASP A 83 2.59 11.07 -2.14
CA ASP A 83 3.16 10.03 -3.02
C ASP A 83 3.63 10.68 -4.34
N PRO A 84 4.89 11.17 -4.42
CA PRO A 84 5.42 11.81 -5.62
C PRO A 84 5.74 10.81 -6.74
N LEU A 85 5.73 9.51 -6.45
CA LEU A 85 6.19 8.46 -7.37
C LEU A 85 5.05 7.73 -8.06
N GLY A 86 3.80 7.94 -7.64
CA GLY A 86 2.64 7.16 -8.08
C GLY A 86 2.84 5.68 -7.73
N LEU A 87 3.30 5.40 -6.50
CA LEU A 87 3.66 4.07 -6.07
C LEU A 87 2.47 3.10 -6.20
N TYR A 88 1.25 3.60 -5.97
CA TYR A 88 0.02 2.82 -6.16
C TYR A 88 -0.17 2.33 -7.60
N GLU A 89 -0.01 3.20 -8.59
CA GLU A 89 -0.14 2.82 -10.01
C GLU A 89 0.95 1.84 -10.45
N LYS A 90 2.17 2.02 -9.92
CA LYS A 90 3.28 1.10 -10.20
C LYS A 90 3.06 -0.27 -9.57
N ILE A 91 2.50 -0.32 -8.36
CA ILE A 91 2.10 -1.58 -7.70
C ILE A 91 1.06 -2.31 -8.56
N GLN A 92 0.03 -1.62 -9.03
CA GLN A 92 -1.00 -2.22 -9.89
C GLN A 92 -0.44 -2.72 -11.22
N THR A 93 0.46 -1.95 -11.85
CA THR A 93 1.09 -2.33 -13.11
C THR A 93 1.95 -3.58 -12.94
N LEU A 94 2.79 -3.62 -11.89
CA LEU A 94 3.63 -4.78 -11.60
C LEU A 94 2.79 -6.03 -11.26
N GLU A 95 1.68 -5.87 -10.52
CA GLU A 95 0.76 -6.98 -10.24
C GLU A 95 0.15 -7.56 -11.51
N ALA A 96 -0.36 -6.69 -12.39
CA ALA A 96 -0.96 -7.11 -13.65
C ALA A 96 0.06 -7.84 -14.56
N ASP A 97 1.31 -7.34 -14.59
CA ASP A 97 2.39 -7.96 -15.36
C ASP A 97 2.77 -9.33 -14.78
N ILE A 98 2.85 -9.46 -13.45
CA ILE A 98 3.16 -10.73 -12.77
C ILE A 98 2.07 -11.77 -13.03
N ASP A 99 0.81 -11.40 -12.89
CA ASP A 99 -0.33 -12.29 -13.09
C ASP A 99 -0.46 -12.71 -14.56
N GLY A 100 -0.29 -11.75 -15.48
CA GLY A 100 -0.29 -12.01 -16.93
C GLY A 100 0.83 -12.95 -17.36
N PHE A 101 2.00 -12.85 -16.72
CA PHE A 101 3.10 -13.77 -16.96
C PHE A 101 2.82 -15.18 -16.43
N LYS A 102 2.36 -15.33 -15.17
CA LYS A 102 2.07 -16.65 -14.59
C LYS A 102 1.06 -17.41 -15.44
N SER A 103 0.01 -16.74 -15.89
CA SER A 103 -1.00 -17.31 -16.77
C SER A 103 -0.41 -17.79 -18.13
N ASN A 104 0.49 -17.00 -18.72
CA ASN A 104 1.17 -17.38 -19.97
C ASN A 104 2.09 -18.58 -19.79
N VAL A 105 2.89 -18.60 -18.72
CA VAL A 105 3.83 -19.70 -18.46
C VAL A 105 3.10 -21.01 -18.22
N ASP A 106 2.04 -21.01 -17.42
CA ASP A 106 1.23 -22.21 -17.19
C ASP A 106 0.64 -22.74 -18.50
N THR A 107 0.13 -21.84 -19.35
CA THR A 107 -0.42 -22.20 -20.66
C THR A 107 0.63 -22.85 -21.57
N VAL A 108 1.84 -22.26 -21.63
CA VAL A 108 2.94 -22.78 -22.47
C VAL A 108 3.49 -24.10 -21.92
N LEU A 109 3.61 -24.25 -20.60
CA LEU A 109 4.06 -25.51 -19.98
C LEU A 109 3.06 -26.64 -20.24
N VAL A 110 1.76 -26.37 -20.11
CA VAL A 110 0.71 -27.34 -20.42
C VAL A 110 0.77 -27.75 -21.90
N LEU A 111 0.90 -26.79 -22.81
CA LEU A 111 1.05 -27.07 -24.25
C LEU A 111 2.31 -27.88 -24.56
N SER A 112 3.45 -27.53 -23.95
CA SER A 112 4.72 -28.24 -24.14
C SER A 112 4.63 -29.68 -23.62
N ASN A 113 4.06 -29.91 -22.44
CA ASN A 113 3.90 -31.24 -21.88
C ASN A 113 2.90 -32.08 -22.68
N ALA A 114 1.82 -31.48 -23.19
CA ALA A 114 0.81 -32.17 -23.99
C ALA A 114 1.31 -32.58 -25.39
N THR A 115 2.35 -31.91 -25.89
CA THR A 115 2.93 -32.17 -27.22
C THR A 115 4.24 -32.97 -27.15
N THR A 116 4.75 -33.22 -25.94
CA THR A 116 5.96 -34.03 -25.73
C THR A 116 5.58 -35.50 -25.58
N PHE A 117 5.97 -36.33 -26.55
CA PHE A 117 5.81 -37.78 -26.49
C PHE A 117 7.09 -38.40 -25.91
N ILE A 118 6.93 -39.27 -24.91
CA ILE A 118 8.03 -40.00 -24.31
C ILE A 118 8.14 -41.34 -25.04
N GLU A 119 9.24 -41.58 -25.74
CA GLU A 119 9.55 -42.88 -26.31
C GLU A 119 10.03 -43.82 -25.20
N VAL A 120 9.36 -44.96 -25.07
CA VAL A 120 9.72 -46.01 -24.11
C VAL A 120 10.19 -47.22 -24.91
N ASP A 121 11.50 -47.46 -24.91
CA ASP A 121 12.08 -48.69 -25.45
C ASP A 121 11.91 -49.83 -24.44
N PHE A 122 11.37 -50.97 -24.91
CA PHE A 122 11.18 -52.20 -24.14
C PHE A 122 12.28 -53.22 -24.41
#